data_AF-A0A7Y2UEN3-F1
#
_entry.id   AF-A0A7Y2UEN3-F1
#
_cell.length_a   1.000
_cell.length_b   1.000
_cell.length_c   1.000
_cell.angle_alpha   90.00
_cell.angle_beta   90.00
_cell.angle_gamma   90.00
#
_symmetry.space_group_name_H-M   'P 1'
#
loop_
_entity.id
_entity.type
_entity.pdbx_description
1 polymer ?
#
loop_
_entity_poly.entity_id
_entity_poly.type
_entity_poly.pdbx_seq_one_letter_code
_entity_poly.pdbx_strand_id
1 'polypeptide(L)'
;VLFDRSWYNRAGVEHVMGFCTDAEYEEFMRSCPEFERMLVRSGIKLIKYWFSVSDQEQENRFQSRITNPTKRWKLSPMDLESRRRWVEYSRAKDAMFMHTDIKQAPWYVVEADIKKRARLNCIRHFLSIIPYEDLTPEPIELPPRAEDVSFVRPPMEDQNLVPDHYDKAHKQ
;
A
#
# COMPACT_ATOMS: atom_id res chain seq x y z
N VAL A 1 4.74 10.65 7.06
CA VAL A 1 3.81 9.95 7.98
C VAL A 1 2.81 9.17 7.14
N LEU A 2 2.55 7.90 7.45
CA LEU A 2 1.55 7.09 6.76
C LEU A 2 0.39 6.82 7.72
N PHE A 3 -0.82 7.09 7.25
CA PHE A 3 -2.06 6.93 8.00
C PHE A 3 -2.76 5.65 7.49
N ASP A 4 -2.68 4.55 8.25
CA ASP A 4 -3.53 3.37 8.00
C ASP A 4 -4.92 3.64 8.58
N ARG A 5 -5.79 4.15 7.69
CA ARG A 5 -6.97 4.99 8.04
C ARG A 5 -6.58 6.35 8.59
N SER A 6 -7.54 7.26 8.68
CA SER A 6 -7.31 8.65 9.07
C SER A 6 -8.57 9.28 9.67
N TRP A 7 -8.61 10.61 9.78
CA TRP A 7 -9.79 11.38 10.19
C TRP A 7 -11.05 11.08 9.35
N TYR A 8 -10.87 10.52 8.15
CA TYR A 8 -11.96 10.02 7.30
C TYR A 8 -12.76 8.83 7.87
N ASN A 9 -12.38 8.28 9.02
CA ASN A 9 -13.25 7.34 9.75
C ASN A 9 -14.64 7.95 9.99
N ARG A 10 -14.70 9.26 10.25
CA ARG A 10 -15.96 9.99 10.46
C ARG A 10 -16.87 9.99 9.23
N ALA A 11 -16.28 10.16 8.05
CA ALA A 11 -17.04 10.14 6.79
C ALA A 11 -17.40 8.73 6.28
N GLY A 12 -16.92 7.68 6.95
CA GLY A 12 -17.15 6.30 6.54
C GLY A 12 -17.77 5.47 7.65
N VAL A 13 -16.92 4.83 8.46
CA VAL A 13 -17.35 3.86 9.46
C VAL A 13 -18.21 4.51 10.55
N GLU A 14 -17.85 5.69 11.05
CA GLU A 14 -18.63 6.32 12.14
C GLU A 14 -20.02 6.71 11.67
N HIS A 15 -20.15 7.30 10.47
CA HIS A 15 -21.44 7.66 9.91
C HIS A 15 -22.30 6.42 9.62
N VAL A 16 -21.76 5.41 8.91
CA VAL A 16 -22.53 4.22 8.53
C VAL A 16 -22.91 3.35 9.72
N MET A 17 -22.07 3.31 10.76
CA MET A 17 -22.34 2.50 11.96
C MET A 17 -23.04 3.28 13.09
N GLY A 18 -23.25 4.59 12.92
CA GLY A 18 -23.90 5.44 13.93
C GLY A 18 -23.03 5.72 15.15
N PHE A 19 -21.71 5.78 14.99
CA PHE A 19 -20.78 6.19 16.07
C PHE A 19 -20.61 7.71 16.17
N CYS A 20 -21.12 8.46 15.19
CA CYS A 20 -21.24 9.91 15.27
C CYS A 20 -22.68 10.33 14.98
N THR A 21 -23.06 11.48 15.49
CA THR A 21 -24.34 12.14 15.16
C THR A 21 -24.30 12.73 13.74
N ASP A 22 -25.46 12.96 13.13
CA ASP A 22 -25.54 13.59 11.81
C ASP A 22 -24.93 15.00 11.82
N ALA A 23 -25.11 15.75 12.91
CA ALA A 23 -24.50 17.06 13.09
C ALA A 23 -22.96 17.01 13.09
N GLU A 24 -22.36 16.01 13.76
CA GLU A 24 -20.91 15.81 13.75
C GLU A 24 -20.38 15.39 12.38
N TYR A 25 -21.15 14.57 11.65
CA TYR A 25 -20.80 14.15 10.29
C TYR A 25 -20.84 15.33 9.32
N GLU A 26 -21.92 16.13 9.32
CA GLU A 26 -22.05 17.32 8.48
C GLU A 26 -20.96 18.35 8.79
N GLU A 27 -20.68 18.58 10.08
CA GLU A 27 -19.61 19.48 10.50
C GLU A 27 -18.24 19.00 9.99
N PHE A 28 -17.96 17.70 10.13
CA PHE A 28 -16.73 17.11 9.59
C PHE A 28 -16.62 17.30 8.07
N MET A 29 -17.71 17.07 7.33
CA MET A 29 -17.71 17.20 5.88
C MET A 29 -17.45 18.64 5.40
N ARG A 30 -17.86 19.64 6.18
CA ARG A 30 -17.55 21.06 5.93
C ARG A 30 -16.13 21.45 6.35
N SER A 31 -15.69 21.00 7.51
CA SER A 31 -14.43 21.43 8.12
C SER A 31 -13.21 20.69 7.60
N CYS A 32 -13.36 19.45 7.13
CA CYS A 32 -12.27 18.62 6.63
C CYS A 32 -11.49 19.28 5.46
N PRO A 33 -12.15 19.79 4.39
CA PRO A 33 -11.44 20.47 3.30
C PRO A 33 -10.65 21.70 3.79
N GLU A 34 -11.16 22.47 4.76
CA GLU A 34 -10.45 23.63 5.30
C GLU A 34 -9.21 23.22 6.08
N PHE A 35 -9.32 22.16 6.89
CA PHE A 35 -8.19 21.59 7.60
C PHE A 35 -7.09 21.12 6.63
N GLU A 36 -7.47 20.44 5.56
CA GLU A 36 -6.52 19.99 4.53
C GLU A 36 -5.84 21.17 3.82
N ARG A 37 -6.58 22.24 3.51
CA ARG A 37 -6.01 23.48 2.97
C ARG A 37 -5.04 24.13 3.94
N MET A 38 -5.29 24.09 5.24
CA MET A 38 -4.33 24.58 6.24
C MET A 38 -3.02 23.80 6.18
N LEU A 39 -3.09 22.46 6.13
CA LEU A 39 -1.89 21.61 6.03
C LEU A 39 -1.09 21.92 4.76
N VAL A 40 -1.77 21.96 3.60
CA VAL A 40 -1.13 22.25 2.32
C VAL A 40 -0.49 23.64 2.29
N ARG A 41 -1.16 24.66 2.85
CA ARG A 41 -0.60 26.02 2.99
C ARG A 41 0.62 26.08 3.91
N SER A 42 0.69 25.20 4.90
CA SER A 42 1.86 25.05 5.79
C SER A 42 3.04 24.33 5.11
N GLY A 43 2.92 23.99 3.82
CA GLY A 43 3.96 23.30 3.05
C GLY A 43 3.91 21.77 3.13
N ILE A 44 2.91 21.20 3.81
CA ILE A 44 2.75 19.73 3.90
C ILE A 44 2.16 19.21 2.59
N LYS A 45 2.82 18.22 1.98
CA LYS A 45 2.26 17.48 0.84
C LYS A 45 1.27 16.43 1.35
N LEU A 46 -0.02 16.72 1.26
CA LEU A 46 -1.09 15.79 1.59
C LEU A 46 -1.49 14.99 0.35
N ILE A 47 -1.37 13.66 0.43
CA ILE A 47 -1.74 12.74 -0.66
C ILE A 47 -2.76 11.75 -0.10
N LYS A 48 -3.94 11.65 -0.74
CA LYS A 48 -5.05 10.81 -0.28
C LYS A 48 -5.29 9.68 -1.26
N TYR A 49 -5.31 8.44 -0.77
CA TYR A 49 -5.54 7.25 -1.57
C TYR A 49 -6.80 6.52 -1.15
N TRP A 50 -7.66 6.22 -2.10
CA TRP A 50 -8.82 5.33 -1.93
C TRP A 50 -8.58 4.03 -2.69
N PHE A 51 -8.45 2.92 -1.98
CA PHE A 51 -8.29 1.60 -2.59
C PHE A 51 -9.66 1.01 -2.92
N SER A 52 -10.02 1.03 -4.20
CA SER A 52 -11.28 0.48 -4.69
C SER A 52 -11.14 -1.01 -4.97
N VAL A 53 -12.01 -1.83 -4.37
CA VAL A 53 -12.08 -3.27 -4.60
C VAL A 53 -13.48 -3.58 -5.11
N SER A 54 -13.59 -4.40 -6.15
CA SER A 54 -14.89 -4.89 -6.63
C SER A 54 -15.59 -5.75 -5.57
N ASP A 55 -16.92 -5.75 -5.58
CA ASP A 55 -17.73 -6.53 -4.63
C ASP A 55 -17.35 -8.02 -4.67
N GLN A 56 -17.18 -8.56 -5.87
CA GLN A 56 -16.76 -9.95 -6.07
C GLN A 56 -15.40 -10.26 -5.43
N GLU A 57 -14.40 -9.40 -5.60
CA GLU A 57 -13.08 -9.60 -5.01
C GLU A 57 -13.08 -9.33 -3.50
N GLN A 58 -13.90 -8.38 -3.03
CA GLN A 58 -14.11 -8.18 -1.61
C GLN A 58 -14.68 -9.46 -0.97
N GLU A 59 -15.64 -10.10 -1.62
CA GLU A 59 -16.24 -11.34 -1.15
C GLU A 59 -15.24 -12.50 -1.10
N ASN A 60 -14.49 -12.68 -2.20
CA ASN A 60 -13.44 -13.69 -2.27
C ASN A 60 -12.43 -13.53 -1.14
N ARG A 61 -12.08 -12.28 -0.79
CA ARG A 61 -11.18 -11.98 0.33
C ARG A 61 -11.78 -12.31 1.68
N PHE A 62 -13.07 -12.05 1.88
CA PHE A 62 -13.76 -12.42 3.12
C PHE A 62 -13.76 -13.93 3.30
N GLN A 63 -14.18 -14.69 2.29
CA GLN A 63 -14.19 -16.16 2.33
C GLN A 63 -12.78 -16.74 2.54
N SER A 64 -11.77 -16.17 1.88
CA SER A 64 -10.37 -16.57 2.07
C SER A 64 -9.87 -16.33 3.50
N ARG A 65 -10.33 -15.26 4.18
CA ARG A 65 -9.95 -14.99 5.58
C ARG A 65 -10.63 -15.94 6.56
N ILE A 66 -11.87 -16.36 6.28
CA ILE A 66 -12.62 -17.32 7.10
C ILE A 66 -11.93 -18.69 7.05
N THR A 67 -11.63 -19.15 5.83
CA THR A 67 -11.04 -20.47 5.58
C THR A 67 -9.58 -20.58 6.00
N ASN A 68 -8.81 -19.48 5.97
CA ASN A 68 -7.38 -19.50 6.33
C ASN A 68 -7.15 -19.14 7.82
N PRO A 69 -6.67 -20.07 8.67
CA PRO A 69 -6.45 -19.83 10.10
C PRO A 69 -5.49 -18.67 10.39
N THR A 70 -4.47 -18.47 9.56
CA THR A 70 -3.45 -17.42 9.76
C THR A 70 -3.98 -16.00 9.52
N LYS A 71 -5.13 -15.87 8.86
CA LYS A 71 -5.73 -14.57 8.49
C LYS A 71 -7.03 -14.29 9.24
N ARG A 72 -7.54 -15.25 9.99
CA ARG A 72 -8.85 -15.18 10.66
C ARG A 72 -8.94 -14.04 11.68
N TRP A 73 -7.84 -13.73 12.35
CA TRP A 73 -7.76 -12.61 13.30
C TRP A 73 -8.04 -11.24 12.67
N LYS A 74 -7.98 -11.11 11.34
CA LYS A 74 -8.30 -9.88 10.59
C LYS A 74 -9.79 -9.70 10.29
N LEU A 75 -10.64 -10.59 10.82
CA LEU A 75 -12.10 -10.46 10.73
C LEU A 75 -12.62 -10.00 12.08
N SER A 76 -13.25 -8.84 12.09
CA SER A 76 -13.99 -8.32 13.21
C SER A 76 -15.50 -8.46 12.97
N PRO A 77 -16.33 -8.46 14.03
CA PRO A 77 -17.78 -8.35 13.89
C PRO A 77 -18.21 -7.13 13.05
N MET A 78 -17.43 -6.04 13.14
CA MET A 78 -17.64 -4.82 12.35
C MET A 78 -17.55 -5.08 10.85
N ASP A 79 -16.62 -5.94 10.42
CA ASP A 79 -16.42 -6.22 9.01
C ASP A 79 -17.63 -6.97 8.42
N LEU A 80 -18.30 -7.83 9.21
CA LEU A 80 -19.52 -8.52 8.79
C LEU A 80 -20.69 -7.55 8.62
N GLU A 81 -20.88 -6.63 9.56
CA GLU A 81 -21.88 -5.56 9.43
C GLU A 81 -21.55 -4.64 8.25
N SER A 82 -20.27 -4.35 8.01
CA SER A 82 -19.86 -3.48 6.91
C SER A 82 -20.23 -4.05 5.54
N ARG A 83 -20.17 -5.38 5.40
CA ARG A 83 -20.64 -6.09 4.22
C ARG A 83 -22.15 -5.93 4.02
N ARG A 84 -22.93 -6.10 5.10
CA ARG A 84 -24.39 -5.94 5.03
C ARG A 84 -24.80 -4.53 4.61
N ARG A 85 -24.04 -3.52 5.03
CA ARG A 85 -24.28 -2.09 4.75
C ARG A 85 -23.52 -1.57 3.52
N TRP A 86 -23.17 -2.43 2.56
CA TRP A 86 -22.39 -2.05 1.37
C TRP A 86 -22.92 -0.80 0.63
N VAL A 87 -24.25 -0.70 0.47
CA VAL A 87 -24.88 0.43 -0.22
C VAL A 87 -24.69 1.74 0.58
N GLU A 88 -24.78 1.67 1.90
CA GLU A 88 -24.57 2.83 2.78
C GLU A 88 -23.11 3.29 2.72
N TYR A 89 -22.14 2.34 2.74
CA TYR A 89 -20.73 2.67 2.53
C TYR A 89 -20.46 3.28 1.16
N SER A 90 -21.13 2.80 0.12
CA SER A 90 -21.01 3.37 -1.23
C SER A 90 -21.51 4.81 -1.27
N ARG A 91 -22.66 5.10 -0.66
CA ARG A 91 -23.20 6.47 -0.53
C ARG A 91 -22.29 7.38 0.29
N ALA A 92 -21.79 6.89 1.42
CA ALA A 92 -20.87 7.64 2.28
C ALA A 92 -19.56 7.98 1.55
N LYS A 93 -19.01 7.03 0.77
CA LYS A 93 -17.87 7.28 -0.11
C LYS A 93 -18.18 8.37 -1.13
N ASP A 94 -19.29 8.27 -1.87
CA ASP A 94 -19.62 9.25 -2.91
C ASP A 94 -19.81 10.66 -2.32
N ALA A 95 -20.45 10.76 -1.17
CA ALA A 95 -20.58 12.02 -0.43
C ALA A 95 -19.21 12.57 0.01
N MET A 96 -18.34 11.71 0.56
CA MET A 96 -16.97 12.06 0.97
C MET A 96 -16.16 12.64 -0.19
N PHE A 97 -16.21 12.01 -1.37
CA PHE A 97 -15.53 12.50 -2.56
C PHE A 97 -16.10 13.85 -2.99
N MET A 98 -17.43 13.99 -3.04
CA MET A 98 -18.09 15.24 -3.46
C MET A 98 -17.67 16.45 -2.62
N HIS A 99 -17.49 16.28 -1.29
CA HIS A 99 -17.16 17.39 -0.40
C HIS A 99 -15.66 17.61 -0.23
N THR A 100 -14.85 16.55 -0.29
CA THR A 100 -13.44 16.61 0.13
C THR A 100 -12.44 16.38 -0.99
N ASP A 101 -12.89 16.13 -2.23
CA ASP A 101 -12.01 16.13 -3.40
C ASP A 101 -11.78 17.56 -3.89
N ILE A 102 -10.75 18.20 -3.34
CA ILE A 102 -10.37 19.58 -3.68
C ILE A 102 -9.09 19.60 -4.50
N LYS A 103 -8.93 20.58 -5.38
CA LYS A 103 -7.73 20.70 -6.24
C LYS A 103 -6.41 20.74 -5.47
N GLN A 104 -6.41 21.29 -4.25
CA GLN A 104 -5.22 21.38 -3.41
C GLN A 104 -4.85 20.05 -2.72
N ALA A 105 -5.84 19.16 -2.52
CA ALA A 105 -5.70 17.87 -1.85
C ALA A 105 -6.66 16.86 -2.52
N PRO A 106 -6.32 16.40 -3.74
CA PRO A 106 -7.21 15.53 -4.50
C PRO A 106 -7.24 14.10 -3.93
N TRP A 107 -8.30 13.38 -4.25
CA TRP A 107 -8.40 11.94 -4.02
C TRP A 107 -7.88 11.13 -5.21
N TYR A 108 -7.01 10.15 -4.92
CA TYR A 108 -6.53 9.20 -5.92
C TYR A 108 -7.14 7.82 -5.70
N VAL A 109 -7.92 7.35 -6.66
CA VAL A 109 -8.51 6.01 -6.63
C VAL A 109 -7.48 5.00 -7.17
N VAL A 110 -7.17 4.00 -6.36
CA VAL A 110 -6.28 2.89 -6.73
C VAL A 110 -7.13 1.64 -6.90
N GLU A 111 -7.15 1.08 -8.12
CA GLU A 111 -7.79 -0.21 -8.38
C GLU A 111 -7.04 -1.32 -7.65
N ALA A 112 -7.72 -1.94 -6.69
CA ALA A 112 -7.12 -2.77 -5.66
C ALA A 112 -7.51 -4.24 -5.75
N ASP A 113 -8.13 -4.69 -6.84
CA ASP A 113 -8.53 -6.08 -7.07
C ASP A 113 -7.31 -7.00 -7.09
N ILE A 114 -6.27 -6.63 -7.85
CA ILE A 114 -4.99 -7.35 -7.85
C ILE A 114 -4.00 -6.64 -6.91
N LYS A 115 -3.83 -7.17 -5.70
CA LYS A 115 -2.98 -6.56 -4.64
C LYS A 115 -1.58 -6.18 -5.10
N LYS A 116 -0.92 -7.03 -5.89
CA LYS A 116 0.44 -6.76 -6.39
C LYS A 116 0.47 -5.54 -7.31
N ARG A 117 -0.47 -5.46 -8.26
CA ARG A 117 -0.58 -4.32 -9.18
C ARG A 117 -0.95 -3.04 -8.44
N ALA A 118 -1.91 -3.11 -7.52
CA ALA A 118 -2.33 -1.97 -6.71
C ALA A 118 -1.16 -1.36 -5.93
N ARG A 119 -0.30 -2.20 -5.32
CA ARG A 119 0.90 -1.76 -4.60
C ARG A 119 1.90 -1.07 -5.51
N LEU A 120 2.22 -1.69 -6.64
CA LEU A 120 3.19 -1.13 -7.60
C LEU A 120 2.69 0.18 -8.20
N ASN A 121 1.42 0.26 -8.59
CA ASN A 121 0.82 1.48 -9.14
C ASN A 121 0.74 2.60 -8.10
N CYS A 122 0.37 2.29 -6.85
CA CYS A 122 0.35 3.27 -5.76
C CYS A 122 1.75 3.84 -5.50
N ILE A 123 2.77 2.98 -5.39
CA ILE A 123 4.15 3.42 -5.17
C ILE A 123 4.65 4.24 -6.36
N ARG A 124 4.41 3.78 -7.60
CA ARG A 124 4.80 4.52 -8.81
C ARG A 124 4.16 5.90 -8.87
N HIS A 125 2.87 6.00 -8.56
CA HIS A 125 2.15 7.27 -8.53
C HIS A 125 2.69 8.19 -7.41
N PHE A 126 2.91 7.66 -6.22
CA PHE A 126 3.53 8.40 -5.12
C PHE A 126 4.89 8.99 -5.51
N LEU A 127 5.77 8.18 -6.12
CA LEU A 127 7.07 8.62 -6.61
C LEU A 127 6.96 9.68 -7.71
N SER A 128 5.92 9.64 -8.55
CA SER A 128 5.71 10.66 -9.58
C SER A 128 5.29 12.03 -9.05
N ILE A 129 4.74 12.10 -7.82
CA ILE A 129 4.30 13.36 -7.20
C ILE A 129 5.43 14.05 -6.44
N ILE A 130 6.30 13.27 -5.81
CA ILE A 130 7.37 13.78 -4.96
C ILE A 130 8.62 13.97 -5.84
N PRO A 131 9.17 15.19 -5.95
CA PRO A 131 10.45 15.36 -6.62
C PRO A 131 11.52 14.61 -5.84
N TYR A 132 12.21 13.68 -6.51
CA TYR A 132 13.32 12.94 -5.95
C TYR A 132 14.44 12.84 -6.98
N GLU A 133 15.68 12.73 -6.50
CA GLU A 133 16.82 12.40 -7.34
C GLU A 133 17.03 10.89 -7.33
N ASP A 134 17.21 10.31 -8.51
CA ASP A 134 17.53 8.89 -8.61
C ASP A 134 19.00 8.68 -8.25
N LEU A 135 19.24 8.08 -7.09
CA LEU A 135 20.57 7.74 -6.59
C LEU A 135 20.98 6.32 -6.98
N THR A 136 20.24 5.66 -7.87
CA THR A 136 20.59 4.31 -8.32
C THR A 136 21.95 4.36 -9.01
N PRO A 137 22.97 3.69 -8.49
CA PRO A 137 24.28 3.67 -9.13
C PRO A 137 24.16 3.00 -10.49
N GLU A 138 24.87 3.54 -11.48
CA GLU A 138 24.95 2.94 -12.80
C GLU A 138 25.43 1.48 -12.68
N PRO A 139 24.94 0.56 -13.54
CA PRO A 139 25.44 -0.80 -13.59
C PRO A 139 26.96 -0.80 -13.73
N ILE A 140 27.66 -1.36 -12.76
CA ILE A 140 29.11 -1.47 -12.82
C ILE A 140 29.43 -2.61 -13.79
N GLU A 141 30.07 -2.29 -14.91
CA GLU A 141 30.65 -3.30 -15.77
C GLU A 141 31.84 -3.95 -15.07
N LEU A 142 31.77 -5.26 -14.86
CA LEU A 142 32.88 -6.04 -14.36
C LEU A 142 33.97 -6.08 -15.43
N PRO A 143 35.17 -5.50 -15.19
CA PRO A 143 36.25 -5.58 -16.16
C PRO A 143 36.64 -7.06 -16.37
N PRO A 144 37.13 -7.42 -17.56
CA PRO A 144 37.68 -8.74 -17.78
C PRO A 144 38.79 -9.01 -16.77
N ARG A 145 38.91 -10.28 -16.33
CA ARG A 145 40.03 -10.67 -15.45
C ARG A 145 41.34 -10.38 -16.16
N ALA A 146 42.31 -9.81 -15.43
CA ALA A 146 43.67 -9.74 -15.93
C ALA A 146 44.19 -11.15 -16.18
N GLU A 147 44.64 -11.42 -17.41
CA GLU A 147 45.34 -12.66 -17.75
C GLU A 147 46.78 -12.56 -17.26
N ASP A 148 46.99 -12.75 -15.96
CA ASP A 148 48.34 -12.88 -15.42
C ASP A 148 48.85 -14.30 -15.70
N VAL A 149 49.55 -14.44 -16.83
CA VAL A 149 50.17 -15.70 -17.26
C VAL A 149 51.32 -16.15 -16.36
N SER A 150 51.77 -15.33 -15.41
CA SER A 150 52.87 -15.67 -14.50
C SER A 150 52.41 -16.41 -13.24
N PHE A 151 51.11 -16.33 -12.89
CA PHE A 151 50.57 -16.95 -11.69
C PHE A 151 49.88 -18.29 -11.99
N VAL A 152 50.55 -19.39 -11.65
CA VAL A 152 49.96 -20.73 -11.68
C VAL A 152 49.34 -21.01 -10.31
N ARG A 153 48.03 -21.26 -10.27
CA ARG A 153 47.37 -21.69 -9.03
C ARG A 153 47.95 -23.02 -8.54
N PRO A 154 48.22 -23.18 -7.24
CA PRO A 154 48.61 -24.47 -6.68
C PRO A 154 47.54 -25.54 -6.98
N PRO A 155 47.94 -26.81 -7.12
CA PRO A 155 47.02 -27.93 -7.26
C PRO A 155 45.93 -27.91 -6.18
N MET A 156 44.71 -28.26 -6.56
CA MET A 156 43.58 -28.28 -5.63
C MET A 156 43.74 -29.36 -4.54
N GLU A 157 44.57 -30.37 -4.81
CA GLU A 157 44.92 -31.48 -3.91
C GLU A 157 45.74 -31.04 -2.69
N ASP A 158 46.47 -29.92 -2.80
CA ASP A 158 47.24 -29.35 -1.69
C ASP A 158 46.36 -28.55 -0.71
N GLN A 159 45.06 -28.39 -1.03
CA GLN A 159 44.11 -27.62 -0.23
C GLN A 159 43.21 -28.54 0.59
N ASN A 160 43.12 -28.30 1.89
CA ASN A 160 42.15 -28.95 2.76
C ASN A 160 40.75 -28.39 2.49
N LEU A 161 39.96 -29.08 1.67
CA LEU A 161 38.58 -28.70 1.35
C LEU A 161 37.62 -29.11 2.48
N VAL A 162 36.65 -28.25 2.76
CA VAL A 162 35.53 -28.59 3.64
C VAL A 162 34.62 -29.60 2.94
N PRO A 163 34.20 -30.70 3.59
CA PRO A 163 33.27 -31.65 2.99
C PRO A 163 31.98 -30.98 2.52
N ASP A 164 31.63 -31.16 1.25
CA ASP A 164 30.40 -30.64 0.67
C ASP A 164 29.25 -31.62 0.94
N HIS A 165 28.39 -31.26 1.90
CA HIS A 165 27.23 -32.06 2.28
C HIS A 165 25.95 -31.67 1.52
N TYR A 166 26.00 -30.66 0.66
CA TYR A 166 24.84 -30.13 -0.06
C TYR A 166 25.17 -30.05 -1.56
N ASP A 167 25.03 -31.19 -2.24
CA ASP A 167 25.35 -31.33 -3.67
C ASP A 167 24.65 -30.26 -4.54
N LYS A 168 25.32 -29.86 -5.63
CA LYS A 168 25.04 -28.70 -6.51
C LYS A 168 23.72 -28.77 -7.30
N ALA A 169 22.79 -29.63 -6.93
CA ALA A 169 21.47 -29.75 -7.56
C ALA A 169 20.50 -28.60 -7.21
N HIS A 170 20.87 -27.72 -6.25
CA HIS A 170 20.09 -26.56 -5.87
C HIS A 170 20.86 -25.25 -6.09
N LYS A 171 21.08 -24.89 -7.36
CA LYS A 171 21.30 -23.48 -7.70
C LYS A 171 19.94 -22.80 -7.83
N GLN A 172 19.64 -21.91 -6.88
CA GLN A 172 18.59 -20.90 -7.01
C GLN A 172 18.99 -19.82 -8.01
#